data_AF-A0A2P5BW99-F1
#
_entry.id   AF-A0A2P5BW99-F1
#
_cell.length_a   1.000
_cell.length_b   1.000
_cell.length_c   1.000
_cell.angle_alpha   90.00
_cell.angle_beta   90.00
_cell.angle_gamma   90.00
#
_symmetry.space_group_name_H-M   'P 1'
#
loop_
_entity.id
_entity.type
_entity.pdbx_description
1 polymer ?
#
loop_
_entity_poly.entity_id
_entity_poly.type
_entity_poly.pdbx_seq_one_letter_code
_entity_poly.pdbx_strand_id
1 'polypeptide(L)'
;MEWLIKKRKAFDQRGDMAIAAWAEQQQRELNLRARRLSRSKVDPGEEKRILAREKKASVEYFHSTLKRHTLVLKKRDLMRKKAEEEKRKVIGQLLAAEGLELDTDDE
;
A
#
# COMPACT_ATOMS: atom_id res chain seq x y z
N MET A 1 14.09 -6.78 -20.86
CA MET A 1 13.66 -5.83 -19.81
C MET A 1 12.16 -5.51 -19.83
N GLU A 2 11.56 -5.27 -21.00
CA GLU A 2 10.19 -4.77 -21.13
C GLU A 2 9.09 -5.68 -20.50
N TRP A 3 9.23 -7.01 -20.61
CA TRP A 3 8.26 -7.96 -20.04
C TRP A 3 8.23 -7.96 -18.50
N LEU A 4 9.38 -7.73 -17.86
CA LEU A 4 9.49 -7.61 -16.40
C LEU A 4 8.82 -6.32 -15.92
N ILE A 5 9.02 -5.21 -16.65
CA ILE A 5 8.39 -3.92 -16.36
C ILE A 5 6.86 -4.04 -16.48
N LYS A 6 6.36 -4.71 -17.52
CA LYS A 6 4.91 -4.96 -17.71
C LYS A 6 4.33 -5.81 -16.58
N LYS A 7 4.99 -6.92 -16.19
CA LYS A 7 4.56 -7.74 -15.03
C LYS A 7 4.57 -6.94 -13.72
N ARG A 8 5.57 -6.10 -13.51
CA ARG A 8 5.66 -5.21 -12.34
C ARG A 8 4.47 -4.26 -12.27
N LYS A 9 4.22 -3.53 -13.35
CA LYS A 9 3.11 -2.56 -13.42
C LYS A 9 1.75 -3.23 -13.14
N ALA A 10 1.55 -4.44 -13.66
CA ALA A 10 0.36 -5.24 -13.38
C ALA A 10 0.26 -5.71 -11.93
N PHE A 11 1.39 -6.08 -11.30
CA PHE A 11 1.41 -6.46 -9.89
C PHE A 11 1.10 -5.28 -8.97
N ASP A 12 1.72 -4.12 -9.24
CA ASP A 12 1.50 -2.90 -8.45
C ASP A 12 0.05 -2.40 -8.63
N GLN A 13 -0.49 -2.41 -9.86
CA GLN A 13 -1.91 -2.12 -10.11
C GLN A 13 -2.84 -3.09 -9.36
N ARG A 14 -2.53 -4.39 -9.34
CA ARG A 14 -3.32 -5.38 -8.58
C ARG A 14 -3.21 -5.16 -7.07
N GLY A 15 -2.02 -4.79 -6.58
CA GLY A 15 -1.79 -4.44 -5.18
C GLY A 15 -2.59 -3.21 -4.77
N ASP A 16 -2.53 -2.14 -5.56
CA ASP A 16 -3.28 -0.90 -5.33
C ASP A 16 -4.79 -1.14 -5.39
N MET A 17 -5.26 -1.94 -6.36
CA MET A 17 -6.67 -2.36 -6.44
C MET A 17 -7.10 -3.20 -5.23
N ALA A 18 -6.25 -4.13 -4.77
CA ALA A 18 -6.56 -4.96 -3.60
C ALA A 18 -6.65 -4.12 -2.32
N ILE A 19 -5.79 -3.11 -2.17
CA ILE A 19 -5.81 -2.17 -1.05
C ILE A 19 -7.06 -1.30 -1.09
N ALA A 20 -7.41 -0.77 -2.27
CA ALA A 20 -8.62 0.01 -2.46
C ALA A 20 -9.87 -0.81 -2.13
N ALA A 21 -9.96 -2.04 -2.66
CA ALA A 21 -11.06 -2.97 -2.38
C ALA A 21 -11.15 -3.32 -0.88
N TRP A 22 -10.01 -3.53 -0.21
CA TRP A 22 -9.98 -3.79 1.23
C TRP A 22 -10.47 -2.58 2.04
N ALA A 23 -10.00 -1.38 1.70
CA ALA A 23 -10.42 -0.15 2.36
C ALA A 23 -11.92 0.13 2.14
N GLU A 24 -12.43 -0.14 0.94
CA GLU A 24 -13.85 -0.02 0.60
C GLU A 24 -14.71 -1.06 1.34
N GLN A 25 -14.25 -2.30 1.46
CA GLN A 25 -14.90 -3.33 2.26
C GLN A 25 -15.01 -2.92 3.74
N GLN A 26 -13.90 -2.42 4.31
CA GLN A 26 -13.88 -1.93 5.70
C GLN A 26 -14.85 -0.75 5.92
N GLN A 27 -14.89 0.19 4.97
CA GLN A 27 -15.86 1.28 4.99
C GLN A 27 -17.31 0.78 4.91
N ARG A 28 -17.59 -0.23 4.09
CA ARG A 28 -18.91 -0.86 3.98
C ARG A 28 -19.33 -1.55 5.28
N GLU A 29 -18.43 -2.26 5.94
CA GLU A 29 -18.69 -2.92 7.23
C GLU A 29 -19.03 -1.91 8.35
N LEU A 30 -18.25 -0.82 8.45
CA LEU A 30 -18.52 0.27 9.38
C LEU A 30 -19.88 0.93 9.12
N ASN A 31 -20.21 1.21 7.86
CA ASN A 31 -21.51 1.77 7.48
C ASN A 31 -22.67 0.84 7.84
N LEU A 32 -22.52 -0.48 7.64
CA LEU A 32 -23.53 -1.46 8.03
C LEU A 32 -23.69 -1.54 9.55
N ARG A 33 -22.59 -1.48 10.30
CA ARG A 33 -22.60 -1.45 11.77
C ARG A 33 -23.32 -0.20 12.28
N ALA A 34 -23.02 0.97 11.71
CA ALA A 34 -23.67 2.23 12.07
C ALA A 34 -25.19 2.20 11.80
N ARG A 35 -25.61 1.65 10.65
CA ARG A 35 -27.03 1.48 10.31
C ARG A 35 -27.75 0.48 11.24
N ARG A 36 -27.07 -0.58 11.67
CA ARG A 36 -27.63 -1.53 12.66
C ARG A 36 -27.78 -0.85 14.02
N LEU A 37 -26.78 -0.07 14.43
CA LEU A 37 -26.80 0.67 15.70
C LEU A 37 -27.89 1.74 15.71
N SER A 38 -28.07 2.46 14.61
CA SER A 38 -29.10 3.51 14.52
C SER A 38 -30.50 2.93 14.62
N ARG A 39 -30.80 1.82 13.93
CA ARG A 39 -32.12 1.15 14.00
C ARG A 39 -32.51 0.65 15.40
N SER A 40 -31.57 0.57 16.33
CA SER A 40 -31.83 0.18 17.72
C SER A 40 -32.21 1.35 18.64
N LYS A 41 -32.13 2.59 18.15
CA LYS A 41 -32.39 3.80 18.94
C LYS A 41 -33.80 4.31 18.69
N VAL A 42 -34.42 4.80 19.76
CA VAL A 42 -35.80 5.34 19.74
C VAL A 42 -35.79 6.86 19.52
N ASP A 43 -34.70 7.54 19.94
CA ASP A 43 -34.53 8.98 19.78
C ASP A 43 -33.82 9.35 18.46
N PRO A 44 -34.47 10.12 17.57
CA PRO A 44 -33.86 10.64 16.33
C PRO A 44 -32.61 11.51 16.56
N GLY A 45 -32.48 12.16 17.73
CA GLY A 45 -31.31 12.97 18.07
C GLY A 45 -30.05 12.12 18.29
N GLU A 46 -30.19 11.01 18.99
CA GLU A 46 -29.10 10.04 19.21
C GLU A 46 -28.69 9.34 17.91
N GLU A 47 -29.64 8.96 17.06
CA GLU A 47 -29.36 8.37 15.75
C GLU A 47 -28.46 9.26 14.89
N LYS A 48 -28.78 10.55 14.80
CA LYS A 48 -28.00 11.53 14.02
C LYS A 48 -26.58 11.68 14.57
N ARG A 49 -26.42 11.71 15.89
CA ARG A 49 -25.09 11.79 16.54
C ARG A 49 -24.25 10.55 16.28
N ILE A 50 -24.84 9.36 16.37
CA ILE A 50 -24.17 8.09 16.09
C ILE A 50 -23.73 8.03 14.62
N LEU A 51 -24.63 8.36 13.69
CA LEU A 51 -24.31 8.36 12.26
C LEU A 51 -23.20 9.37 11.91
N ALA A 52 -23.22 10.56 12.50
CA ALA A 52 -22.17 11.55 12.28
C ALA A 52 -20.81 11.08 12.81
N ARG A 53 -20.78 10.48 14.01
CA ARG A 53 -19.55 9.94 14.62
C ARG A 53 -18.99 8.78 13.80
N GLU A 54 -19.83 7.84 13.38
CA GLU A 54 -19.42 6.69 12.58
C GLU A 54 -18.97 7.10 11.17
N LYS A 55 -19.63 8.08 10.55
CA LYS A 55 -19.19 8.63 9.26
C LYS A 55 -17.80 9.27 9.36
N LYS A 56 -17.55 10.03 10.43
CA LYS A 56 -16.23 10.61 10.68
C LYS A 56 -15.17 9.52 10.89
N ALA A 57 -15.46 8.54 11.74
CA ALA A 57 -14.57 7.41 11.99
C ALA A 57 -14.28 6.62 10.71
N SER A 58 -15.29 6.36 9.88
CA SER A 58 -15.13 5.65 8.60
C SER A 58 -14.16 6.36 7.65
N VAL A 59 -14.24 7.68 7.54
CA VAL A 59 -13.33 8.47 6.69
C VAL A 59 -11.91 8.43 7.23
N GLU A 60 -11.73 8.60 8.54
CA GLU A 60 -10.42 8.53 9.19
C GLU A 60 -9.78 7.15 9.03
N TYR A 61 -10.57 6.07 9.22
CA TYR A 61 -10.10 4.71 9.02
C TYR A 61 -9.70 4.43 7.58
N PHE A 62 -10.50 4.86 6.60
CA PHE A 62 -10.18 4.71 5.18
C PHE A 62 -8.83 5.37 4.84
N HIS A 63 -8.65 6.63 5.23
CA HIS A 63 -7.38 7.34 5.01
C HIS A 63 -6.21 6.71 5.75
N SER A 64 -6.40 6.26 7.00
CA SER A 64 -5.33 5.59 7.77
C SER A 64 -4.91 4.26 7.13
N THR A 65 -5.86 3.53 6.54
CA THR A 65 -5.65 2.21 5.94
C THR A 65 -4.93 2.35 4.62
N LEU A 66 -5.37 3.28 3.77
CA LEU A 66 -4.67 3.64 2.54
C LEU A 66 -3.23 4.05 2.82
N LYS A 67 -3.02 5.02 3.72
CA LYS A 67 -1.67 5.51 4.07
C LYS A 67 -0.75 4.37 4.54
N ARG A 68 -1.23 3.50 5.43
CA ARG A 68 -0.44 2.35 5.91
C ARG A 68 -0.06 1.40 4.78
N HIS A 69 -1.01 1.04 3.93
CA HIS A 69 -0.74 0.11 2.84
C HIS A 69 0.18 0.69 1.76
N THR A 70 0.03 1.98 1.43
CA THR A 70 0.97 2.68 0.55
C THR A 70 2.39 2.65 1.13
N LEU A 71 2.55 2.85 2.44
CA LEU A 71 3.86 2.75 3.11
C LEU A 71 4.44 1.33 3.06
N VAL A 72 3.61 0.30 3.19
CA VAL A 72 4.05 -1.10 3.06
C VAL A 72 4.59 -1.39 1.66
N LEU A 73 3.88 -0.96 0.61
CA LEU A 73 4.35 -1.10 -0.77
C LEU A 73 5.66 -0.34 -0.99
N LYS A 74 5.75 0.91 -0.52
CA LYS A 74 6.97 1.72 -0.61
C LYS A 74 8.15 1.08 0.14
N LYS A 75 7.91 0.51 1.32
CA LYS A 75 8.91 -0.22 2.10
C LYS A 75 9.42 -1.45 1.33
N ARG A 76 8.52 -2.24 0.73
CA ARG A 76 8.89 -3.41 -0.08
C ARG A 76 9.79 -3.01 -1.25
N ASP A 77 9.43 -1.95 -1.95
CA ASP A 77 10.18 -1.45 -3.09
C ASP A 77 11.57 -0.94 -2.68
N LEU A 78 11.67 -0.22 -1.56
CA LEU A 78 12.95 0.19 -0.99
C LEU A 78 13.86 -0.99 -0.64
N MET A 79 13.32 -2.02 0.03
CA MET A 79 14.11 -3.20 0.40
C MET A 79 14.60 -3.97 -0.83
N ARG A 80 13.80 -4.03 -1.90
CA ARG A 80 14.21 -4.68 -3.14
C ARG A 80 15.31 -3.89 -3.86
N LYS A 81 15.21 -2.57 -3.95
CA LYS A 81 16.27 -1.72 -4.52
C LYS A 81 17.58 -1.89 -3.76
N LYS A 82 17.53 -1.88 -2.43
CA LYS A 82 18.71 -2.15 -1.59
C LYS A 82 19.33 -3.52 -1.89
N ALA A 83 18.51 -4.57 -2.04
CA ALA A 83 19.02 -5.90 -2.39
C ALA A 83 19.63 -5.96 -3.80
N GLU A 84 19.10 -5.20 -4.77
CA GLU A 84 19.69 -5.10 -6.12
C GLU A 84 21.02 -4.32 -6.10
N GLU A 85 21.09 -3.23 -5.34
CA GLU A 85 22.32 -2.46 -5.14
C GLU A 85 23.41 -3.28 -4.44
N GLU A 86 23.07 -4.04 -3.39
CA GLU A 86 24.00 -4.95 -2.73
C GLU A 86 24.54 -6.01 -3.69
N LYS A 87 23.67 -6.62 -4.52
CA LYS A 87 24.11 -7.57 -5.54
C LYS A 87 25.05 -6.92 -6.54
N ARG A 88 24.74 -5.72 -7.03
CA ARG A 88 25.63 -4.98 -7.95
C ARG A 88 26.99 -4.70 -7.31
N LYS A 89 27.02 -4.28 -6.03
CA LYS A 89 28.27 -4.06 -5.29
C LYS A 89 29.10 -5.34 -5.17
N VAL A 90 28.48 -6.45 -4.80
CA VAL A 90 29.17 -7.75 -4.70
C VAL A 90 29.71 -8.18 -6.06
N ILE A 91 28.93 -8.04 -7.13
CA ILE A 91 29.38 -8.34 -8.50
C ILE A 91 30.58 -7.47 -8.87
N GLY A 92 30.53 -6.16 -8.60
CA GLY A 92 31.66 -5.26 -8.86
C GLY A 92 32.92 -5.63 -8.08
N GLN A 93 32.80 -6.03 -6.81
CA GLN A 93 33.92 -6.50 -6.00
C GLN A 93 34.54 -7.79 -6.56
N LEU A 94 33.71 -8.75 -6.98
CA LEU A 94 34.17 -10.00 -7.57
C LEU A 94 34.87 -9.78 -8.92
N LEU A 95 34.31 -8.92 -9.77
CA LEU A 95 34.88 -8.58 -11.06
C LEU A 95 36.23 -7.86 -10.92
N ALA A 96 36.35 -6.91 -9.98
CA ALA A 96 37.62 -6.26 -9.66
C ALA A 96 38.66 -7.26 -9.13
N ALA A 97 38.24 -8.24 -8.31
CA ALA A 97 39.12 -9.30 -7.83
C ALA A 97 39.63 -10.22 -8.95
N GLU A 98 38.87 -10.38 -10.04
CA GLU A 98 39.30 -11.11 -11.25
C GLU A 98 40.04 -10.23 -12.27
N GLY A 99 40.29 -8.95 -11.96
CA GLY A 99 40.97 -8.01 -12.86
C GLY A 99 40.14 -7.58 -14.08
N LEU A 100 38.84 -7.89 -14.07
CA LEU A 100 37.85 -7.45 -15.04
C LEU A 100 37.15 -6.22 -14.47
N GLU A 101 37.77 -5.04 -14.56
CA GLU A 101 37.04 -3.81 -14.25
C GLU A 101 35.95 -3.62 -15.32
N LEU A 102 34.69 -3.50 -14.88
CA LEU A 102 33.63 -2.97 -15.73
C LEU A 102 33.99 -1.53 -16.04
N ASP A 103 34.13 -1.18 -17.32
CA ASP A 103 34.20 0.22 -17.75
C ASP A 103 32.97 0.94 -17.19
N THR A 104 33.17 1.75 -16.15
CA THR A 104 32.11 2.56 -15.52
C THR A 104 32.02 3.95 -16.16
N ASP A 105 32.52 4.10 -17.39
CA ASP A 105 32.34 5.33 -18.16
C ASP A 105 30.90 5.42 -18.66
N ASP A 106 30.01 5.76 -17.73
CA ASP A 106 28.71 6.36 -18.00
C ASP A 106 28.96 7.84 -18.41
N GLU A 107 29.19 8.09 -19.71
CA GLU A 107 28.92 9.39 -20.35
C GLU A 107 27.41 9.58 -20.63
#